data_AF-A0A395YMN3-F1
#
_entry.id   AF-A0A395YMN3-F1
#
_cell.length_a   1.000
_cell.length_b   1.000
_cell.length_c   1.000
_cell.angle_alpha   90.00
_cell.angle_beta   90.00
_cell.angle_gamma   90.00
#
_symmetry.space_group_name_H-M   'P 1'
#
loop_
_entity.id
_entity.type
_entity.pdbx_description
1 polymer ?
#
loop_
_entity_poly.entity_id
_entity_poly.type
_entity_poly.pdbx_seq_one_letter_code
_entity_poly.pdbx_strand_id
1 'polypeptide(L)'
;MKLTDIPTVLRIAQNGVDLTEARKKSEMGGSSLWSRRPWQEKGTTYINVAFQYNMKNGRTVHRYYRVNKAVVEEDIRSIFKGQEYKEGAYPLLALQKEDVVEVQLEKHGDVVKIDGEKMGELLEAYQEALRGMSQEQITDLCPIGTIRFLTEDKKAMLDWEESYKRNGGTNYYYRSYGNKERYPVYECFTDVIALLAEEDSRLSDYIDTEAVEEMILNDRRSYYKNGIWISGEEAKIFKREEIEELAPVLISTEYLSYNEFNFNRELTVDAEVITDDADDEREYERQQFIIKLNDLPEKYVELLSYNETTEAIKTAEDYYD
;
A
#
# COMPACT_ATOMS: atom_id res chain seq x y z
N MET A 1 2.07 -20.21 -6.63
CA MET A 1 2.06 -20.59 -5.20
C MET A 1 1.27 -21.87 -4.97
N LYS A 2 1.78 -22.79 -4.15
CA LYS A 2 1.07 -24.01 -3.70
C LYS A 2 1.17 -24.09 -2.19
N LEU A 3 0.06 -23.85 -1.49
CA LEU A 3 0.00 -23.88 -0.03
C LEU A 3 -0.27 -25.30 0.47
N THR A 4 0.41 -25.72 1.54
CA THR A 4 0.25 -27.03 2.18
C THR A 4 -0.61 -26.99 3.45
N ASP A 5 -0.78 -25.83 4.07
CA ASP A 5 -1.75 -25.62 5.17
C ASP A 5 -3.19 -25.50 4.63
N ILE A 6 -3.68 -26.63 4.11
CA ILE A 6 -5.03 -26.75 3.57
C ILE A 6 -6.12 -26.40 4.61
N PRO A 7 -6.04 -26.80 5.90
CA PRO A 7 -7.03 -26.42 6.89
C PRO A 7 -7.24 -24.90 7.01
N THR A 8 -6.15 -24.11 7.04
CA THR A 8 -6.24 -22.64 7.11
C THR A 8 -6.88 -22.06 5.86
N VAL A 9 -6.47 -22.51 4.67
CA VAL A 9 -7.06 -22.07 3.39
C VAL A 9 -8.58 -22.38 3.35
N LEU A 10 -9.00 -23.54 3.86
CA LEU A 10 -10.41 -23.93 3.90
C LEU A 10 -11.25 -23.09 4.86
N ARG A 11 -10.70 -22.65 6.01
CA ARG A 11 -11.42 -21.76 6.93
C ARG A 11 -11.75 -20.41 6.26
N ILE A 12 -10.79 -19.82 5.55
CA ILE A 12 -11.01 -18.60 4.78
C ILE A 12 -12.09 -18.81 3.72
N ALA A 13 -12.01 -19.92 2.96
CA ALA A 13 -13.01 -20.24 1.95
C ALA A 13 -14.41 -20.46 2.55
N GLN A 14 -14.51 -21.11 3.71
CA GLN A 14 -15.77 -21.36 4.40
C GLN A 14 -16.44 -20.05 4.84
N ASN A 15 -15.69 -19.10 5.39
CA ASN A 15 -16.23 -17.77 5.71
C ASN A 15 -16.89 -17.11 4.49
N GLY A 16 -16.24 -17.22 3.33
CA GLY A 16 -16.76 -16.69 2.08
C GLY A 16 -18.01 -17.40 1.56
N VAL A 17 -18.08 -18.72 1.74
CA VAL A 17 -19.28 -19.51 1.44
C VAL A 17 -20.44 -19.10 2.34
N ASP A 18 -20.20 -19.03 3.66
CA ASP A 18 -21.21 -18.65 4.66
C ASP A 18 -21.76 -17.24 4.38
N LEU A 19 -20.89 -16.28 4.08
CA LEU A 19 -21.28 -14.92 3.72
C LEU A 19 -22.11 -14.90 2.43
N THR A 20 -21.73 -15.69 1.43
CA THR A 20 -22.47 -15.80 0.17
C THR A 20 -23.85 -16.40 0.39
N GLU A 21 -23.98 -17.40 1.24
CA GLU A 21 -25.27 -18.02 1.58
C GLU A 21 -26.17 -17.07 2.39
N ALA A 22 -25.62 -16.39 3.39
CA ALA A 22 -26.33 -15.38 4.17
C ALA A 22 -26.87 -14.26 3.25
N ARG A 23 -26.04 -13.79 2.33
CA ARG A 23 -26.42 -12.80 1.32
C ARG A 23 -27.59 -13.30 0.47
N LYS A 24 -27.50 -14.50 -0.10
CA LYS A 24 -28.59 -15.08 -0.92
C LYS A 24 -29.90 -15.18 -0.14
N LYS A 25 -29.85 -15.59 1.13
CA LYS A 25 -31.04 -15.68 2.00
C LYS A 25 -31.67 -14.31 2.23
N SER A 26 -30.86 -13.27 2.45
CA SER A 26 -31.36 -11.89 2.62
C SER A 26 -31.96 -11.30 1.34
N GLU A 27 -31.32 -11.53 0.18
CA GLU A 27 -31.80 -11.05 -1.13
C GLU A 27 -33.12 -11.72 -1.53
N MET A 28 -33.33 -12.99 -1.17
CA MET A 28 -34.61 -13.69 -1.34
C MET A 28 -35.72 -13.18 -0.41
N GLY A 29 -35.38 -12.46 0.66
CA GLY A 29 -36.32 -11.83 1.60
C GLY A 29 -36.78 -10.42 1.21
N GLY A 30 -36.40 -9.93 0.03
CA GLY A 30 -36.82 -8.62 -0.49
C GLY A 30 -36.04 -7.41 0.05
N SER A 31 -35.03 -7.63 0.89
CA SER A 31 -34.12 -6.57 1.35
C SER A 31 -32.82 -6.62 0.55
N SER A 32 -32.50 -5.52 -0.14
CA SER A 32 -31.21 -5.37 -0.81
C SER A 32 -30.15 -5.04 0.25
N LEU A 33 -29.16 -5.92 0.43
CA LEU A 33 -28.00 -5.60 1.28
C LEU A 33 -27.16 -4.43 0.74
N TRP A 34 -27.40 -3.96 -0.48
CA TRP A 34 -26.82 -2.71 -0.97
C TRP A 34 -27.35 -1.48 -0.21
N SER A 35 -28.50 -1.61 0.43
CA SER A 35 -29.09 -0.58 1.31
C SER A 35 -28.42 -0.54 2.68
N ARG A 36 -27.77 -1.63 3.11
CA ARG A 36 -27.00 -1.71 4.36
C ARG A 36 -25.53 -1.52 4.02
N ARG A 37 -25.10 -0.26 3.92
CA ARG A 37 -23.71 0.08 3.58
C ARG A 37 -22.79 -0.51 4.65
N PRO A 38 -21.93 -1.51 4.33
CA PRO A 38 -21.08 -2.20 5.30
C PRO A 38 -19.90 -1.36 5.81
N TRP A 39 -19.99 -0.04 5.72
CA TRP A 39 -18.95 0.90 6.14
C TRP A 39 -19.19 1.43 7.56
N GLN A 40 -20.20 0.90 8.26
CA GLN A 40 -20.70 1.48 9.50
C GLN A 40 -20.67 0.55 10.72
N GLU A 41 -20.55 -0.78 10.53
CA GLU A 41 -20.31 -1.69 11.64
C GLU A 41 -18.79 -1.87 11.87
N LYS A 42 -18.31 -1.55 13.08
CA LYS A 42 -16.91 -1.77 13.47
C LYS A 42 -16.55 -3.25 13.23
N GLY A 43 -15.66 -3.54 12.28
CA GLY A 43 -15.29 -4.91 11.89
C GLY A 43 -15.90 -5.45 10.59
N THR A 44 -16.56 -4.61 9.77
CA THR A 44 -17.14 -5.03 8.47
C THR A 44 -16.29 -4.65 7.25
N THR A 45 -14.96 -4.64 7.38
CA THR A 45 -14.10 -4.60 6.19
C THR A 45 -14.17 -5.95 5.49
N TYR A 46 -14.53 -5.96 4.22
CA TYR A 46 -14.55 -7.17 3.41
C TYR A 46 -13.49 -7.13 2.32
N ILE A 47 -12.76 -8.24 2.17
CA ILE A 47 -11.76 -8.42 1.10
C ILE A 47 -12.21 -9.51 0.14
N ASN A 48 -11.66 -9.50 -1.07
CA ASN A 48 -11.87 -10.56 -2.05
C ASN A 48 -10.65 -11.49 -2.04
N VAL A 49 -10.88 -12.80 -1.94
CA VAL A 49 -9.84 -13.82 -1.95
C VAL A 49 -10.08 -14.78 -3.11
N ALA A 50 -9.03 -15.02 -3.89
CA ALA A 50 -9.03 -15.95 -5.01
C ALA A 50 -8.37 -17.27 -4.62
N PHE A 51 -9.03 -18.39 -4.91
CA PHE A 51 -8.54 -19.73 -4.65
C PHE A 51 -8.40 -20.49 -5.97
N GLN A 52 -7.31 -21.25 -6.10
CA GLN A 52 -7.10 -22.21 -7.18
C GLN A 52 -6.74 -23.56 -6.57
N TYR A 53 -7.39 -24.64 -7.03
CA TYR A 53 -7.07 -26.00 -6.61
C TYR A 53 -7.32 -27.02 -7.73
N ASN A 54 -6.59 -28.13 -7.66
CA ASN A 54 -6.72 -29.24 -8.60
C ASN A 54 -7.61 -30.34 -8.02
N MET A 55 -8.61 -30.77 -8.78
CA MET A 55 -9.50 -31.88 -8.45
C MET A 55 -8.82 -33.23 -8.75
N LYS A 56 -9.28 -34.31 -8.11
CA LYS A 56 -8.77 -35.68 -8.34
C LYS A 56 -8.81 -36.13 -9.80
N ASN A 57 -9.73 -35.58 -10.61
CA ASN A 57 -9.86 -35.87 -12.03
C ASN A 57 -8.97 -34.98 -12.94
N GLY A 58 -8.01 -34.24 -12.36
CA GLY A 58 -7.10 -33.36 -13.09
C GLY A 58 -7.66 -31.99 -13.43
N ARG A 59 -8.94 -31.70 -13.14
CA ARG A 59 -9.54 -30.39 -13.41
C ARG A 59 -9.04 -29.33 -12.43
N THR A 60 -8.56 -28.20 -12.93
CA THR A 60 -8.29 -27.00 -12.13
C THR A 60 -9.56 -26.19 -11.91
N VAL A 61 -9.79 -25.77 -10.67
CA VAL A 61 -10.96 -25.00 -10.24
C VAL A 61 -10.50 -23.68 -9.66
N HIS A 62 -11.14 -22.59 -10.10
CA HIS A 62 -10.97 -21.25 -9.54
C HIS A 62 -12.22 -20.83 -8.80
N ARG A 63 -12.06 -20.22 -7.63
CA ARG A 63 -13.14 -19.65 -6.82
C ARG A 63 -12.73 -18.27 -6.33
N TYR A 64 -13.71 -17.38 -6.26
CA TYR A 64 -13.55 -16.03 -5.74
C TYR A 64 -14.59 -15.83 -4.66
N TYR A 65 -14.14 -15.47 -3.47
CA TYR A 65 -15.01 -15.25 -2.33
C TYR A 65 -14.78 -13.87 -1.73
N ARG A 66 -15.88 -13.22 -1.34
CA ARG A 66 -15.82 -12.06 -0.45
C ARG A 66 -15.83 -12.59 0.98
N VAL A 67 -14.87 -12.16 1.81
CA VAL A 67 -14.70 -12.62 3.20
C VAL A 67 -14.64 -11.43 4.14
N ASN A 68 -15.05 -11.61 5.40
CA ASN A 68 -14.89 -10.58 6.42
C ASN A 68 -13.41 -10.57 6.89
N LYS A 69 -12.69 -9.46 6.67
CA LYS A 69 -11.27 -9.30 6.98
C LYS A 69 -10.99 -9.63 8.45
N ALA A 70 -11.79 -9.09 9.38
CA ALA A 70 -11.59 -9.28 10.82
C ALA A 70 -11.77 -10.76 11.25
N VAL A 71 -12.63 -11.52 10.57
CA VAL A 71 -12.85 -12.94 10.88
C VAL A 71 -11.70 -13.82 10.39
N VAL A 72 -11.11 -13.49 9.24
CA VAL A 72 -10.07 -14.32 8.60
C VAL A 72 -8.65 -13.78 8.81
N GLU A 73 -8.48 -12.71 9.58
CA GLU A 73 -7.21 -12.00 9.74
C GLU A 73 -6.08 -12.92 10.22
N GLU A 74 -6.33 -13.68 11.28
CA GLU A 74 -5.35 -14.63 11.82
C GLU A 74 -5.01 -15.78 10.85
N ASP A 75 -5.98 -16.21 10.04
CA ASP A 75 -5.73 -17.23 9.02
C ASP A 75 -4.84 -16.68 7.89
N ILE A 76 -5.08 -15.43 7.47
CA ILE A 76 -4.24 -14.71 6.51
C ILE A 76 -2.84 -14.50 7.08
N ARG A 77 -2.73 -14.15 8.37
CA ARG A 77 -1.47 -14.02 9.12
C ARG A 77 -0.66 -15.29 9.10
N SER A 78 -1.31 -16.41 9.35
CA SER A 78 -0.67 -17.73 9.30
C SER A 78 -0.14 -18.05 7.90
N ILE A 79 -0.92 -17.79 6.85
CA ILE A 79 -0.49 -18.01 5.46
C ILE A 79 0.72 -17.14 5.13
N PHE A 80 0.70 -15.85 5.48
CA PHE A 80 1.79 -14.92 5.19
C PHE A 80 3.11 -15.30 5.86
N LYS A 81 3.05 -15.87 7.07
CA LYS A 81 4.22 -16.40 7.79
C LYS A 81 4.84 -17.62 7.10
N GLY A 82 4.08 -18.33 6.27
CA GLY A 82 4.54 -19.51 5.56
C GLY A 82 5.57 -19.18 4.46
N GLN A 83 6.70 -19.90 4.47
CA GLN A 83 7.73 -19.79 3.42
C GLN A 83 7.16 -20.07 2.03
N GLU A 84 6.25 -21.04 1.90
CA GLU A 84 5.59 -21.39 0.65
C GLU A 84 4.79 -20.22 0.04
N TYR A 85 4.19 -19.39 0.90
CA TYR A 85 3.51 -18.19 0.45
C TYR A 85 4.53 -17.18 -0.07
N LYS A 86 5.54 -16.85 0.75
CA LYS A 86 6.55 -15.84 0.39
C LYS A 86 7.27 -16.20 -0.90
N GLU A 87 7.78 -17.42 -1.03
CA GLU A 87 8.46 -17.88 -2.26
C GLU A 87 7.52 -17.92 -3.47
N GLY A 88 6.24 -18.22 -3.24
CA GLY A 88 5.23 -18.26 -4.28
C GLY A 88 4.72 -16.88 -4.72
N ALA A 89 4.74 -15.88 -3.83
CA ALA A 89 4.27 -14.53 -4.04
C ALA A 89 5.39 -13.58 -4.51
N TYR A 90 6.62 -13.82 -4.07
CA TYR A 90 7.80 -13.01 -4.38
C TYR A 90 8.85 -13.84 -5.14
N PRO A 91 8.76 -13.91 -6.48
CA PRO A 91 9.72 -14.64 -7.31
C PRO A 91 11.19 -14.25 -7.08
N LEU A 92 11.43 -13.01 -6.64
CA LEU A 92 12.78 -12.52 -6.29
C LEU A 92 13.47 -13.37 -5.22
N LEU A 93 12.73 -14.07 -4.36
CA LEU A 93 13.29 -14.89 -3.28
C LEU A 93 14.02 -16.14 -3.81
N ALA A 94 13.76 -16.53 -5.06
CA ALA A 94 14.45 -17.63 -5.74
C ALA A 94 15.57 -17.14 -6.68
N LEU A 95 15.68 -15.83 -6.91
CA LEU A 95 16.65 -15.25 -7.82
C LEU A 95 18.07 -15.41 -7.26
N GLN A 96 19.02 -15.78 -8.11
CA GLN A 96 20.43 -15.81 -7.75
C GLN A 96 21.09 -14.49 -8.15
N LYS A 97 22.14 -14.09 -7.43
CA LYS A 97 22.85 -12.84 -7.71
C LYS A 97 23.46 -12.81 -9.10
N GLU A 98 23.90 -13.96 -9.61
CA GLU A 98 24.47 -14.08 -10.96
C GLU A 98 23.45 -13.86 -12.07
N ASP A 99 22.16 -13.97 -11.75
CA ASP A 99 21.07 -13.73 -12.71
C ASP A 99 20.69 -12.24 -12.80
N VAL A 100 21.12 -11.40 -11.84
CA VAL A 100 20.80 -9.97 -11.78
C VAL A 100 21.78 -9.17 -12.61
N VAL A 101 21.26 -8.40 -13.57
CA VAL A 101 22.06 -7.58 -14.49
C VAL A 101 21.83 -6.08 -14.32
N GLU A 102 20.74 -5.68 -13.67
CA GLU A 102 20.41 -4.28 -13.35
C GLU A 102 19.46 -4.27 -12.14
N VAL A 103 19.69 -3.36 -11.21
CA VAL A 103 18.75 -3.05 -10.12
C VAL A 103 18.18 -1.66 -10.35
N GLN A 104 16.87 -1.51 -10.20
CA GLN A 104 16.20 -0.23 -10.35
C GLN A 104 15.46 0.14 -9.07
N LEU A 105 15.81 1.29 -8.51
CA LEU A 105 15.10 1.94 -7.42
C LEU A 105 14.22 3.05 -8.02
N GLU A 106 12.95 3.10 -7.63
CA GLU A 106 12.07 4.23 -7.94
C GLU A 106 11.63 4.94 -6.66
N LYS A 107 11.88 6.26 -6.63
CA LYS A 107 11.47 7.18 -5.58
C LYS A 107 11.05 8.51 -6.22
N HIS A 108 9.87 9.04 -5.86
CA HIS A 108 9.28 10.29 -6.39
C HIS A 108 9.30 10.40 -7.93
N GLY A 109 8.93 9.32 -8.63
CA GLY A 109 8.93 9.27 -10.09
C GLY A 109 10.31 9.14 -10.75
N ASP A 110 11.40 9.36 -10.02
CA ASP A 110 12.76 9.14 -10.49
C ASP A 110 13.15 7.66 -10.40
N VAL A 111 13.83 7.16 -11.43
CA VAL A 111 14.39 5.81 -11.45
C VAL A 111 15.91 5.87 -11.43
N VAL A 112 16.48 5.36 -10.35
CA VAL A 112 17.92 5.18 -10.16
C VAL A 112 18.29 3.77 -10.59
N LYS A 113 19.31 3.67 -11.44
CA LYS A 113 19.86 2.39 -11.88
C LYS A 113 21.14 2.10 -11.11
N ILE A 114 21.22 0.90 -10.56
CA ILE A 114 22.36 0.40 -9.81
C ILE A 114 22.91 -0.79 -10.57
N ASP A 115 24.17 -0.68 -10.97
CA ASP A 115 24.90 -1.66 -11.77
C ASP A 115 26.18 -2.09 -11.04
N GLY A 116 26.68 -3.29 -11.35
CA GLY A 116 27.98 -3.76 -10.86
C GLY A 116 27.92 -4.58 -9.57
N GLU A 117 29.01 -4.56 -8.81
CA GLU A 117 29.29 -5.56 -7.76
C GLU A 117 28.27 -5.54 -6.60
N LYS A 118 27.63 -4.40 -6.34
CA LYS A 118 26.66 -4.23 -5.24
C LYS A 118 25.27 -4.83 -5.50
N MET A 119 24.94 -5.19 -6.75
CA MET A 119 23.62 -5.74 -7.07
C MET A 119 23.32 -7.05 -6.31
N GLY A 120 24.35 -7.88 -6.14
CA GLY A 120 24.22 -9.13 -5.39
C GLY A 120 23.98 -8.89 -3.90
N GLU A 121 24.71 -7.96 -3.30
CA GLU A 121 24.56 -7.57 -1.90
C GLU A 121 23.16 -6.98 -1.63
N LEU A 122 22.69 -6.10 -2.53
CA LEU A 122 21.33 -5.56 -2.47
C LEU A 122 20.26 -6.64 -2.57
N LEU A 123 20.43 -7.61 -3.48
CA LEU A 123 19.49 -8.72 -3.60
C LEU A 123 19.46 -9.55 -2.31
N GLU A 124 20.62 -9.92 -1.78
CA GLU A 124 20.74 -10.73 -0.57
C GLU A 124 20.11 -10.01 0.64
N ALA A 125 20.45 -8.73 0.86
CA ALA A 125 19.88 -7.91 1.93
C ALA A 125 18.36 -7.78 1.80
N TYR A 126 17.85 -7.54 0.59
CA TYR A 126 16.42 -7.41 0.35
C TYR A 126 15.69 -8.74 0.58
N GLN A 127 16.26 -9.86 0.11
CA GLN A 127 15.70 -11.18 0.35
C GLN A 127 15.64 -11.52 1.84
N GLU A 128 16.69 -11.19 2.60
CA GLU A 128 16.73 -11.40 4.05
C GLU A 128 15.65 -10.56 4.75
N ALA A 129 15.57 -9.26 4.45
CA ALA A 129 14.57 -8.36 5.02
C ALA A 129 13.13 -8.84 4.73
N LEU A 130 12.85 -9.27 3.49
CA LEU A 130 11.54 -9.79 3.11
C LEU A 130 11.20 -11.14 3.78
N ARG A 131 12.19 -12.03 3.95
CA ARG A 131 12.00 -13.29 4.69
C ARG A 131 11.73 -13.03 6.17
N GLY A 132 12.41 -12.06 6.78
CA GLY A 132 12.25 -11.69 8.19
C GLY A 132 10.95 -10.95 8.52
N MET A 133 10.30 -10.36 7.51
CA MET A 133 9.10 -9.55 7.68
C MET A 133 7.88 -10.31 8.21
N SER A 134 7.22 -9.80 9.25
CA SER A 134 5.93 -10.30 9.75
C SER A 134 4.75 -9.52 9.15
N GLN A 135 3.55 -10.12 9.14
CA GLN A 135 2.35 -9.42 8.69
C GLN A 135 1.95 -8.27 9.65
N GLU A 136 2.21 -8.40 10.97
CA GLU A 136 2.00 -7.29 11.90
C GLU A 136 2.76 -6.05 11.42
N GLN A 137 4.03 -6.25 11.06
CA GLN A 137 4.88 -5.17 10.58
C GLN A 137 4.32 -4.57 9.28
N ILE A 138 3.97 -5.39 8.28
CA ILE A 138 3.51 -4.85 6.98
C ILE A 138 2.24 -4.02 7.10
N THR A 139 1.31 -4.41 7.97
CA THR A 139 0.02 -3.73 8.07
C THR A 139 0.19 -2.25 8.48
N ASP A 140 1.25 -1.94 9.23
CA ASP A 140 1.53 -0.62 9.77
C ASP A 140 2.69 0.11 9.04
N LEU A 141 3.31 -0.54 8.06
CA LEU A 141 4.42 0.01 7.30
C LEU A 141 3.95 0.66 6.00
N CYS A 142 4.56 1.80 5.68
CA CYS A 142 4.40 2.45 4.40
C CYS A 142 5.66 2.25 3.58
N PRO A 143 5.55 1.82 2.32
CA PRO A 143 6.71 1.81 1.45
C PRO A 143 7.17 3.25 1.18
N ILE A 144 8.48 3.47 1.20
CA ILE A 144 9.14 4.76 0.90
C ILE A 144 9.66 4.82 -0.54
N GLY A 145 9.46 3.75 -1.30
CA GLY A 145 9.87 3.59 -2.69
C GLY A 145 9.63 2.17 -3.17
N THR A 146 10.06 1.89 -4.40
CA THR A 146 10.07 0.53 -4.93
C THR A 146 11.42 0.14 -5.49
N ILE A 147 11.75 -1.14 -5.40
CA ILE A 147 12.96 -1.73 -5.96
C ILE A 147 12.58 -2.87 -6.92
N ARG A 148 13.39 -3.04 -7.97
CA ARG A 148 13.25 -4.11 -8.95
C ARG A 148 14.61 -4.70 -9.28
N PHE A 149 14.65 -6.03 -9.37
CA PHE A 149 15.84 -6.81 -9.74
C PHE A 149 15.60 -7.43 -11.11
N LEU A 150 16.40 -7.06 -12.11
CA LEU A 150 16.21 -7.47 -13.49
C LEU A 150 17.20 -8.56 -13.90
N THR A 151 16.68 -9.57 -14.57
CA THR A 151 17.47 -10.53 -15.35
C THR A 151 17.65 -10.03 -16.78
N GLU A 152 18.57 -10.64 -17.53
CA GLU A 152 18.82 -10.31 -18.95
C GLU A 152 17.51 -10.25 -19.77
N ASP A 153 16.67 -11.28 -19.67
CA ASP A 153 15.39 -11.36 -20.39
C ASP A 153 14.43 -10.22 -19.99
N LYS A 154 14.33 -9.93 -18.69
CA LYS A 154 13.44 -8.89 -18.17
C LYS A 154 13.93 -7.49 -18.55
N LYS A 155 15.24 -7.27 -18.54
CA LYS A 155 15.87 -6.05 -19.02
C LYS A 155 15.60 -5.86 -20.52
N ALA A 156 15.81 -6.90 -21.33
CA ALA A 156 15.53 -6.85 -22.77
C ALA A 156 14.05 -6.53 -23.07
N MET A 157 13.12 -7.05 -22.26
CA MET A 157 11.70 -6.69 -22.36
C MET A 157 11.44 -5.21 -22.08
N LEU A 158 12.08 -4.63 -21.06
CA LEU A 158 11.95 -3.20 -20.75
C LEU A 158 12.55 -2.31 -21.84
N ASP A 159 13.77 -2.63 -22.29
CA ASP A 159 14.46 -1.89 -23.35
C ASP A 159 13.63 -1.91 -24.65
N TRP A 160 12.99 -3.05 -24.95
CA TRP A 160 12.07 -3.17 -26.08
C TRP A 160 10.83 -2.28 -25.91
N GLU A 161 10.20 -2.27 -24.72
CA GLU A 161 9.02 -1.42 -24.46
C GLU A 161 9.35 0.07 -24.56
N GLU A 162 10.51 0.48 -24.05
CA GLU A 162 10.99 1.86 -24.14
C GLU A 162 11.24 2.26 -25.60
N SER A 163 11.92 1.40 -26.37
CA SER A 163 12.13 1.59 -27.81
C SER A 163 10.80 1.64 -28.59
N TYR A 164 9.85 0.78 -28.26
CA TYR A 164 8.53 0.76 -28.88
C TYR A 164 7.77 2.06 -28.62
N LYS A 165 7.80 2.59 -27.38
CA LYS A 165 7.22 3.90 -27.03
C LYS A 165 7.88 5.05 -27.77
N ARG A 166 9.23 5.08 -27.84
CA ARG A 166 9.98 6.09 -28.58
C ARG A 166 9.61 6.14 -30.07
N ASN A 167 9.26 5.00 -30.65
CA ASN A 167 8.82 4.87 -32.05
C ASN A 167 7.31 5.13 -32.26
N GLY A 168 6.63 5.75 -31.28
CA GLY A 168 5.19 6.10 -31.38
C GLY A 168 4.24 4.95 -31.07
N GLY A 169 4.75 3.82 -30.59
CA GLY A 169 3.94 2.69 -30.15
C GLY A 169 3.28 2.95 -28.79
N THR A 170 2.01 2.59 -28.66
CA THR A 170 1.31 2.59 -27.36
C THR A 170 1.11 1.15 -26.90
N ASN A 171 1.54 0.82 -25.69
CA ASN A 171 1.26 -0.49 -25.09
C ASN A 171 0.11 -0.37 -24.08
N TYR A 172 -0.80 -1.33 -24.07
CA TYR A 172 -1.85 -1.35 -23.05
C TYR A 172 -1.24 -1.66 -21.69
N TYR A 173 -1.70 -0.97 -20.64
CA TYR A 173 -1.20 -1.10 -19.27
C TYR A 173 -1.03 -2.57 -18.83
N TYR A 174 -2.00 -3.45 -19.11
CA TYR A 174 -1.95 -4.86 -18.71
C TYR A 174 -0.87 -5.71 -19.43
N ARG A 175 -0.36 -5.24 -20.57
CA ARG A 175 0.71 -5.91 -21.33
C ARG A 175 2.10 -5.38 -20.99
N SER A 176 2.20 -4.18 -20.40
CA SER A 176 3.48 -3.58 -20.06
C SER A 176 4.15 -4.35 -18.92
N TYR A 177 5.43 -4.65 -19.08
CA TYR A 177 6.29 -5.13 -18.01
C TYR A 177 6.83 -3.97 -17.15
N GLY A 178 6.71 -2.71 -17.60
CA GLY A 178 7.19 -1.52 -16.89
C GLY A 178 6.77 -1.42 -15.42
N ASN A 179 5.56 -1.86 -15.09
CA ASN A 179 4.99 -1.80 -13.73
C ASN A 179 4.96 -3.18 -13.03
N LYS A 180 5.66 -4.18 -13.57
CA LYS A 180 5.72 -5.52 -12.98
C LYS A 180 6.99 -5.68 -12.15
N GLU A 181 6.90 -6.52 -11.13
CA GLU A 181 8.03 -6.93 -10.28
C GLU A 181 8.76 -5.74 -9.63
N ARG A 182 8.00 -4.68 -9.33
CA ARG A 182 8.39 -3.64 -8.40
C ARG A 182 7.96 -4.07 -7.00
N TYR A 183 8.90 -4.10 -6.08
CA TYR A 183 8.70 -4.53 -4.71
C TYR A 183 8.87 -3.36 -3.74
N PRO A 184 8.09 -3.29 -2.65
CA PRO A 184 8.12 -2.16 -1.72
C PRO A 184 9.42 -2.12 -0.90
N VAL A 185 10.05 -0.96 -0.81
CA VAL A 185 11.11 -0.69 0.18
C VAL A 185 10.46 -0.07 1.41
N TYR A 186 10.58 -0.71 2.57
CA TYR A 186 10.05 -0.20 3.83
C TYR A 186 11.16 0.41 4.68
N GLU A 187 10.84 1.36 5.55
CA GLU A 187 11.79 2.01 6.47
C GLU A 187 12.51 1.02 7.40
N CYS A 188 11.90 -0.13 7.70
CA CYS A 188 12.52 -1.18 8.50
C CYS A 188 13.59 -1.99 7.76
N PHE A 189 13.77 -1.77 6.45
CA PHE A 189 14.79 -2.43 5.63
C PHE A 189 16.14 -1.72 5.77
N THR A 190 16.63 -1.61 7.01
CA THR A 190 17.78 -0.75 7.35
C THR A 190 19.02 -1.06 6.52
N ASP A 191 19.32 -2.34 6.27
CA ASP A 191 20.50 -2.73 5.49
C ASP A 191 20.33 -2.43 4.00
N VAL A 192 19.13 -2.60 3.46
CA VAL A 192 18.80 -2.21 2.08
C VAL A 192 18.92 -0.69 1.94
N ILE A 193 18.36 0.08 2.88
CA ILE A 193 18.43 1.54 2.86
C ILE A 193 19.87 2.02 2.94
N ALA A 194 20.69 1.42 3.82
CA ALA A 194 22.10 1.77 3.95
C ALA A 194 22.87 1.54 2.64
N LEU A 195 22.68 0.37 2.00
CA LEU A 195 23.31 0.06 0.72
C LEU A 195 22.86 0.99 -0.40
N LEU A 196 21.56 1.32 -0.46
CA LEU A 196 21.03 2.21 -1.47
C LEU A 196 21.49 3.66 -1.27
N ALA A 197 21.62 4.13 -0.03
CA ALA A 197 22.07 5.49 0.29
C ALA A 197 23.52 5.78 -0.13
N GLU A 198 24.34 4.74 -0.28
CA GLU A 198 25.69 4.87 -0.86
C GLU A 198 25.65 5.18 -2.37
N GLU A 199 24.58 4.79 -3.07
CA GLU A 199 24.42 4.95 -4.51
C GLU A 199 23.65 6.23 -4.88
N ASP A 200 22.69 6.65 -4.05
CA ASP A 200 21.92 7.87 -4.28
C ASP A 200 21.52 8.57 -2.98
N SER A 201 22.04 9.78 -2.76
CA SER A 201 21.72 10.58 -1.58
C SER A 201 20.26 11.06 -1.55
N ARG A 202 19.54 11.06 -2.68
CA ARG A 202 18.13 11.46 -2.74
C ARG A 202 17.20 10.47 -2.03
N LEU A 203 17.72 9.31 -1.63
CA LEU A 203 17.00 8.39 -0.74
C LEU A 203 16.72 8.99 0.63
N SER A 204 17.62 9.84 1.15
CA SER A 204 17.40 10.54 2.42
C SER A 204 16.63 11.84 2.26
N ASP A 205 16.64 12.44 1.07
CA ASP A 205 16.04 13.75 0.86
C ASP A 205 14.52 13.62 0.76
N TYR A 206 13.86 14.25 1.72
CA TYR A 206 12.45 14.56 1.68
C TYR A 206 12.27 15.85 0.86
N ILE A 207 11.01 16.15 0.57
CA ILE A 207 10.52 17.39 -0.07
C ILE A 207 11.43 18.59 0.21
N ASP A 208 11.76 19.37 -0.82
CA ASP A 208 12.45 20.64 -0.65
C ASP A 208 11.55 21.64 0.09
N THR A 209 11.74 21.74 1.40
CA THR A 209 10.95 22.60 2.28
C THR A 209 11.10 24.09 1.96
N GLU A 210 12.15 24.50 1.24
CA GLU A 210 12.32 25.89 0.77
C GLU A 210 11.27 26.28 -0.26
N ALA A 211 10.85 25.33 -1.09
CA ALA A 211 9.92 25.54 -2.19
C ALA A 211 8.45 25.42 -1.77
N VAL A 212 8.18 24.97 -0.53
CA VAL A 212 6.82 24.75 -0.03
C VAL A 212 6.18 26.07 0.40
N GLU A 213 5.07 26.42 -0.23
CA GLU A 213 4.27 27.60 0.14
C GLU A 213 3.22 27.29 1.21
N GLU A 214 2.59 26.11 1.11
CA GLU A 214 1.50 25.69 1.96
C GLU A 214 1.52 24.17 2.14
N MET A 215 1.23 23.74 3.36
CA MET A 215 0.87 22.36 3.65
C MET A 215 -0.54 22.32 4.24
N ILE A 216 -1.39 21.44 3.71
CA ILE A 216 -2.77 21.24 4.15
C ILE A 216 -2.88 19.87 4.79
N LEU A 217 -3.21 19.82 6.08
CA LEU A 217 -3.52 18.60 6.81
C LEU A 217 -5.04 18.39 6.83
N ASN A 218 -5.51 17.18 6.52
CA ASN A 218 -6.92 16.88 6.41
C ASN A 218 -7.30 15.58 7.16
N ASP A 219 -8.19 15.69 8.15
CA ASP A 219 -8.84 14.53 8.76
C ASP A 219 -10.01 14.08 7.87
N ARG A 220 -9.79 13.02 7.09
CA ARG A 220 -10.77 12.48 6.13
C ARG A 220 -11.95 11.76 6.78
N ARG A 221 -11.93 11.55 8.09
CA ARG A 221 -12.98 10.78 8.77
C ARG A 221 -14.27 11.61 8.84
N SER A 222 -15.39 10.91 8.84
CA SER A 222 -16.71 11.55 8.83
C SER A 222 -17.72 10.65 9.49
N TYR A 223 -18.69 11.23 10.18
CA TYR A 223 -19.73 10.51 10.89
C TYR A 223 -21.05 11.27 10.89
N TYR A 224 -22.14 10.57 11.20
CA TYR A 224 -23.44 11.19 11.45
C TYR A 224 -23.66 11.34 12.95
N LYS A 225 -24.14 12.51 13.38
CA LYS A 225 -24.61 12.74 14.75
C LYS A 225 -25.94 13.47 14.70
N ASN A 226 -26.99 12.86 15.25
CA ASN A 226 -28.35 13.41 15.24
C ASN A 226 -28.84 13.78 13.81
N GLY A 227 -28.49 13.00 12.80
CA GLY A 227 -28.85 13.25 11.40
C GLY A 227 -28.05 14.34 10.69
N ILE A 228 -27.00 14.85 11.32
CA ILE A 228 -26.09 15.84 10.73
C ILE A 228 -24.81 15.12 10.32
N TRP A 229 -24.40 15.30 9.07
CA TRP A 229 -23.08 14.88 8.57
C TRP A 229 -22.01 15.79 9.14
N ILE A 230 -21.05 15.23 9.87
CA ILE A 230 -19.89 15.92 10.40
C ILE A 230 -18.65 15.31 9.74
N SER A 231 -17.85 16.15 9.10
CA SER A 231 -16.53 15.79 8.56
C SER A 231 -15.43 16.20 9.53
N GLY A 232 -14.28 15.53 9.45
CA GLY A 232 -13.07 15.95 10.13
C GLY A 232 -12.58 17.32 9.64
N GLU A 233 -11.67 17.89 10.41
CA GLU A 233 -11.19 19.25 10.21
C GLU A 233 -9.98 19.32 9.27
N GLU A 234 -9.66 20.53 8.84
CA GLU A 234 -8.51 20.86 8.02
C GLU A 234 -7.65 21.91 8.73
N ALA A 235 -6.33 21.72 8.68
CA ALA A 235 -5.35 22.69 9.16
C ALA A 235 -4.42 23.12 8.03
N LYS A 236 -4.25 24.43 7.86
CA LYS A 236 -3.37 25.03 6.84
C LYS A 236 -2.11 25.58 7.50
N ILE A 237 -0.96 25.11 7.05
CA ILE A 237 0.35 25.42 7.59
C ILE A 237 1.13 26.21 6.55
N PHE A 238 1.54 27.42 6.93
CA PHE A 238 2.31 28.34 6.07
C PHE A 238 3.68 28.67 6.66
N LYS A 239 3.88 28.39 7.95
CA LYS A 239 5.14 28.73 8.61
C LYS A 239 6.17 27.67 8.27
N ARG A 240 7.33 28.14 7.84
CA ARG A 240 8.43 27.29 7.44
C ARG A 240 8.92 26.38 8.57
N GLU A 241 9.01 26.87 9.80
CA GLU A 241 9.44 26.04 10.93
C GLU A 241 8.45 24.90 11.21
N GLU A 242 7.16 25.11 10.93
CA GLU A 242 6.11 24.09 11.06
C GLU A 242 6.16 23.08 9.91
N ILE A 243 6.49 23.53 8.68
CA ILE A 243 6.71 22.68 7.51
C ILE A 243 7.96 21.80 7.72
N GLU A 244 9.08 22.36 8.17
CA GLU A 244 10.31 21.63 8.48
C GLU A 244 10.11 20.59 9.59
N GLU A 245 9.20 20.85 10.55
CA GLU A 245 8.83 19.88 11.58
C GLU A 245 8.00 18.71 11.03
N LEU A 246 7.13 18.96 10.03
CA LEU A 246 6.25 17.95 9.45
C LEU A 246 6.91 17.16 8.31
N ALA A 247 7.84 17.74 7.58
CA ALA A 247 8.46 17.12 6.40
C ALA A 247 9.04 15.72 6.66
N PRO A 248 9.74 15.44 7.79
CA PRO A 248 10.33 14.12 8.04
C PRO A 248 9.31 13.00 8.27
N VAL A 249 8.06 13.33 8.61
CA VAL A 249 7.00 12.36 8.90
C VAL A 249 6.02 12.18 7.74
N LEU A 250 6.27 12.86 6.61
CA LEU A 250 5.48 12.72 5.39
C LEU A 250 5.79 11.41 4.69
N ILE A 251 4.73 10.71 4.30
CA ILE A 251 4.80 9.45 3.59
C ILE A 251 4.12 9.64 2.24
N SER A 252 4.85 9.41 1.15
CA SER A 252 4.27 9.54 -0.19
C SER A 252 3.13 8.54 -0.39
N THR A 253 2.02 9.03 -0.94
CA THR A 253 0.86 8.18 -1.26
C THR A 253 1.09 7.29 -2.48
N GLU A 254 2.10 7.62 -3.31
CA GLU A 254 2.43 6.92 -4.56
C GLU A 254 2.71 5.43 -4.34
N TYR A 255 3.32 5.09 -3.20
CA TYR A 255 3.76 3.73 -2.93
C TYR A 255 2.82 2.90 -2.06
N LEU A 256 1.73 3.48 -1.55
CA LEU A 256 0.79 2.76 -0.68
C LEU A 256 0.17 1.54 -1.36
N SER A 257 0.01 1.59 -2.68
CA SER A 257 -0.52 0.49 -3.49
C SER A 257 0.39 -0.74 -3.55
N TYR A 258 1.68 -0.60 -3.20
CA TYR A 258 2.64 -1.70 -3.13
C TYR A 258 2.60 -2.45 -1.79
N ASN A 259 1.84 -1.95 -0.80
CA ASN A 259 1.56 -2.70 0.42
C ASN A 259 0.34 -3.61 0.24
N GLU A 260 0.57 -4.92 0.20
CA GLU A 260 -0.46 -5.94 -0.07
C GLU A 260 -1.54 -6.07 1.02
N PHE A 261 -1.30 -5.56 2.23
CA PHE A 261 -2.22 -5.72 3.37
C PHE A 261 -3.14 -4.54 3.62
N ASN A 262 -3.07 -3.52 2.75
CA ASN A 262 -3.74 -2.23 2.86
C ASN A 262 -3.41 -1.52 4.18
N PHE A 263 -2.74 -0.39 4.04
CA PHE A 263 -2.48 0.54 5.12
C PHE A 263 -3.79 0.98 5.82
N ASN A 264 -3.80 1.00 7.15
CA ASN A 264 -4.97 1.44 7.92
C ASN A 264 -5.13 2.97 7.85
N ARG A 265 -5.92 3.45 6.88
CA ARG A 265 -6.17 4.90 6.70
C ARG A 265 -6.87 5.55 7.90
N GLU A 266 -7.47 4.78 8.81
CA GLU A 266 -8.08 5.31 10.04
C GLU A 266 -7.03 5.71 11.10
N LEU A 267 -5.74 5.52 10.83
CA LEU A 267 -4.63 5.93 11.69
C LEU A 267 -3.72 6.96 11.01
N THR A 268 -4.26 7.69 10.04
CA THR A 268 -3.52 8.72 9.30
C THR A 268 -4.32 9.99 9.08
N VAL A 269 -3.57 11.05 8.88
CA VAL A 269 -4.02 12.33 8.35
C VAL A 269 -3.50 12.45 6.92
N ASP A 270 -4.36 12.89 6.00
CA ASP A 270 -3.91 13.21 4.63
C ASP A 270 -3.17 14.55 4.67
N ALA A 271 -2.05 14.65 3.96
CA ALA A 271 -1.29 15.89 3.82
C ALA A 271 -1.16 16.25 2.34
N GLU A 272 -1.44 17.50 1.99
CA GLU A 272 -1.20 18.05 0.65
C GLU A 272 -0.10 19.09 0.77
N VAL A 273 0.96 18.93 -0.03
CA VAL A 273 2.08 19.87 -0.09
C VAL A 273 1.99 20.64 -1.40
N ILE A 274 2.03 21.95 -1.29
CA ILE A 274 1.90 22.90 -2.38
C ILE A 274 3.22 23.63 -2.54
N THR A 275 3.87 23.47 -3.69
CA THR A 275 5.12 24.15 -4.03
C THR A 275 4.89 25.18 -5.12
N ASP A 276 5.69 26.25 -5.09
CA ASP A 276 5.73 27.25 -6.16
C ASP A 276 6.44 26.64 -7.38
N ASP A 277 5.72 26.45 -8.48
CA ASP A 277 6.33 25.95 -9.72
C ASP A 277 6.89 27.15 -10.50
N ALA A 278 8.21 27.35 -10.38
CA ALA A 278 8.89 28.50 -10.96
C ALA A 278 8.83 28.55 -12.51
N ASP A 279 8.40 27.48 -13.18
CA ASP A 279 8.39 27.36 -14.64
C ASP A 279 7.01 27.61 -15.31
N ASP A 280 5.91 27.68 -14.58
CA ASP A 280 4.58 28.03 -15.15
C ASP A 280 3.78 28.94 -14.20
N GLU A 281 3.63 30.23 -14.56
CA GLU A 281 3.04 31.30 -13.74
C GLU A 281 1.55 31.08 -13.31
N ARG A 282 0.97 29.87 -13.49
CA ARG A 282 -0.44 29.57 -13.22
C ARG A 282 -0.75 28.17 -12.67
N GLU A 283 0.21 27.28 -12.44
CA GLU A 283 -0.08 25.95 -11.87
C GLU A 283 0.82 25.68 -10.66
N TYR A 284 0.21 25.57 -9.47
CA TYR A 284 0.89 25.04 -8.29
C TYR A 284 1.06 23.53 -8.43
N GLU A 285 2.25 23.00 -8.17
CA GLU A 285 2.42 21.56 -8.00
C GLU A 285 1.83 21.13 -6.66
N ARG A 286 0.97 20.11 -6.69
CA ARG A 286 0.28 19.56 -5.53
C ARG A 286 0.67 18.10 -5.37
N GLN A 287 1.39 17.79 -4.30
CA GLN A 287 1.78 16.42 -4.01
C GLN A 287 1.04 15.89 -2.76
N GLN A 288 0.57 14.64 -2.86
CA GLN A 288 -0.23 13.99 -1.82
C GLN A 288 0.60 13.05 -0.96
N PHE A 289 0.48 13.26 0.34
CA PHE A 289 1.13 12.52 1.40
C PHE A 289 0.12 12.06 2.45
N ILE A 290 0.59 11.20 3.34
CA ILE A 290 -0.08 10.87 4.60
C ILE A 290 0.91 11.02 5.75
N ILE A 291 0.39 11.24 6.95
CA ILE A 291 1.15 11.22 8.20
C ILE A 291 0.48 10.22 9.14
N LYS A 292 1.26 9.27 9.67
CA LYS A 292 0.79 8.38 10.73
C LYS A 292 0.47 9.19 11.97
N LEU A 293 -0.67 8.92 12.58
CA LEU A 293 -1.10 9.69 13.76
C LEU A 293 -0.09 9.65 14.90
N ASN A 294 0.59 8.52 15.11
CA ASN A 294 1.61 8.37 16.14
C ASN A 294 2.86 9.22 15.88
N ASP A 295 3.08 9.62 14.63
CA ASP A 295 4.21 10.45 14.21
C ASP A 295 3.77 11.93 14.03
N LEU A 296 2.48 12.23 14.09
CA LEU A 296 1.95 13.59 13.99
C LEU A 296 2.13 14.34 15.32
N PRO A 297 2.82 15.50 15.36
CA PRO A 297 2.97 16.26 16.59
C PRO A 297 1.63 16.66 17.21
N GLU A 298 1.54 16.57 18.55
CA GLU A 298 0.28 16.72 19.32
C GLU A 298 -0.48 18.01 19.00
N LYS A 299 0.22 19.12 18.80
CA LYS A 299 -0.38 20.41 18.42
C LYS A 299 -1.22 20.34 17.14
N TYR A 300 -0.86 19.47 16.18
CA TYR A 300 -1.63 19.29 14.95
C TYR A 300 -2.78 18.29 15.12
N VAL A 301 -2.65 17.32 16.03
CA VAL A 301 -3.75 16.43 16.44
C VAL A 301 -4.89 17.25 17.05
N GLU A 302 -4.55 18.24 17.88
CA GLU A 302 -5.50 19.19 18.47
C GLU A 302 -6.14 20.10 17.42
N LEU A 303 -5.34 20.64 16.47
CA LEU A 303 -5.85 21.49 15.38
C LEU A 303 -6.85 20.78 14.46
N LEU A 304 -6.76 19.46 14.34
CA LEU A 304 -7.66 18.65 13.53
C LEU A 304 -8.86 18.09 14.32
N SER A 305 -8.91 18.36 15.63
CA SER A 305 -9.88 17.77 16.56
C SER A 305 -9.95 16.24 16.45
N TYR A 306 -8.82 15.59 16.12
CA TYR A 306 -8.80 14.19 15.69
C TYR A 306 -9.33 13.23 16.78
N ASN A 307 -8.96 13.46 18.04
CA ASN A 307 -9.40 12.63 19.15
C ASN A 307 -10.91 12.76 19.39
N GLU A 308 -11.44 13.97 19.29
CA GLU A 308 -12.88 14.23 19.44
C GLU A 308 -13.68 13.55 18.32
N THR A 309 -13.21 13.67 17.07
CA THR A 309 -13.76 12.96 15.91
C THR A 309 -13.73 11.44 16.12
N THR A 310 -12.65 10.89 16.69
CA THR A 310 -12.53 9.46 17.00
C THR A 310 -13.58 9.00 18.03
N GLU A 311 -13.71 9.71 19.14
CA GLU A 311 -14.70 9.38 20.18
C GLU A 311 -16.14 9.57 19.68
N ALA A 312 -16.37 10.57 18.84
CA ALA A 312 -17.66 10.79 18.22
C ALA A 312 -18.03 9.66 17.25
N ILE A 313 -17.09 9.13 16.46
CA ILE A 313 -17.29 7.94 15.63
C ILE A 313 -17.65 6.71 16.49
N LYS A 314 -16.98 6.52 17.63
CA LYS A 314 -17.29 5.39 18.54
C LYS A 314 -18.68 5.46 19.16
N THR A 315 -19.24 6.67 19.28
CA THR A 315 -20.52 6.95 19.95
C THR A 315 -21.65 7.32 19.01
N ALA A 316 -21.38 7.47 17.71
CA ALA A 316 -22.38 7.77 16.70
C ALA A 316 -23.34 6.58 16.55
N GLU A 317 -24.64 6.85 16.70
CA GLU A 317 -25.71 5.91 16.33
C GLU A 317 -25.96 6.04 14.82
N ASP A 318 -25.89 4.92 14.11
CA ASP A 318 -26.04 4.88 12.65
C ASP A 318 -27.43 5.35 12.22
N TYR A 319 -27.49 6.27 11.26
CA TYR A 319 -28.72 6.93 10.78
C TYR A 319 -29.62 6.04 9.89
N TYR A 320 -29.53 4.72 10.01
CA TYR A 320 -30.30 3.77 9.20
C TYR A 320 -30.75 2.56 10.04
N ASP A 321 -31.58 2.81 11.04
CA ASP A 321 -32.54 1.83 11.57
C ASP A 321 -33.87 1.85 10.79
#